data_AF-A0A920RM63-F1
#
_entry.id   AF-A0A920RM63-F1
#
_cell.length_a   1.000
_cell.length_b   1.000
_cell.length_c   1.000
_cell.angle_alpha   90.00
_cell.angle_beta   90.00
_cell.angle_gamma   90.00
#
_symmetry.space_group_name_H-M   'P 1'
#
loop_
_entity.id
_entity.type
_entity.pdbx_description
1 polymer ?
#
loop_
_entity_poly.entity_id
_entity_poly.type
_entity_poly.pdbx_seq_one_letter_code
_entity_poly.pdbx_strand_id
1 'polypeptide(L)' 'MQLGGDHVLSFRVGEQPGEELLQLVEDITGGRGVAAAIDPVGGPLGSAVVGCLGRGGRMLCYGTLDERPWIFRLAS' A
#
# COMPACT_ATOMS: atom_id res chain seq x y z
N MET A 1 -16.70 -1.63 -18.80
CA MET A 1 -15.63 -2.64 -18.90
C MET A 1 -15.11 -2.90 -17.49
N GLN A 2 -15.10 -4.15 -17.03
CA GLN A 2 -14.57 -4.53 -15.72
C GLN A 2 -13.20 -5.15 -15.93
N LEU A 3 -12.16 -4.58 -15.31
CA LEU A 3 -10.76 -4.96 -15.54
C LEU A 3 -10.28 -6.13 -14.66
N GLY A 4 -11.17 -6.70 -13.83
CA GLY A 4 -10.89 -7.90 -13.03
C GLY A 4 -10.41 -7.67 -11.60
N GLY A 5 -10.42 -6.44 -11.10
CA GLY A 5 -10.22 -6.18 -9.66
C GLY A 5 -11.48 -6.48 -8.85
N ASP A 6 -11.37 -7.30 -7.81
CA ASP A 6 -12.46 -7.62 -6.89
C ASP A 6 -12.81 -6.43 -5.96
N HIS A 7 -11.79 -5.64 -5.59
CA HIS A 7 -11.90 -4.45 -4.76
C HIS A 7 -11.09 -3.29 -5.38
N VAL A 8 -11.61 -2.07 -5.27
CA VAL A 8 -10.93 -0.84 -5.69
C VAL A 8 -10.98 0.16 -4.54
N LEU A 9 -9.82 0.65 -4.12
CA LEU A 9 -9.68 1.62 -3.05
C LEU A 9 -9.28 2.97 -3.64
N SER A 10 -10.04 4.03 -3.34
CA SER A 10 -9.66 5.40 -3.66
C SER A 10 -8.95 6.00 -2.44
N PHE A 11 -7.65 6.22 -2.56
CA PHE A 11 -6.82 6.74 -1.49
C PHE A 11 -5.91 7.85 -2.01
N ARG A 12 -5.84 8.97 -1.30
CA ARG A 12 -4.94 10.09 -1.62
C ARG A 12 -4.05 10.46 -0.45
N VAL A 13 -2.75 10.26 -0.66
CA VAL A 13 -1.71 10.72 0.26
C VAL A 13 -1.80 12.23 0.47
N GLY A 14 -1.81 12.66 1.73
CA GLY A 14 -1.87 14.06 2.13
C GLY A 14 -3.30 14.58 2.36
N GLU A 15 -4.31 13.90 1.83
CA GLU A 15 -5.71 14.08 2.20
C GLU A 15 -6.13 13.07 3.28
N GLN A 16 -5.60 11.85 3.20
CA GLN A 16 -5.87 10.74 4.12
C GLN A 16 -4.58 10.26 4.80
N PRO A 17 -4.63 9.82 6.08
CA PRO A 17 -3.49 9.20 6.76
C PRO A 17 -3.19 7.82 6.17
N GLY A 18 -1.91 7.39 6.19
CA GLY A 18 -1.50 6.09 5.64
C GLY A 18 -2.15 4.90 6.35
N GLU A 19 -2.46 5.07 7.64
CA GLU A 19 -3.14 4.09 8.49
C GLU A 19 -4.57 3.78 7.99
N GLU A 20 -5.20 4.70 7.26
CA GLU A 20 -6.52 4.46 6.66
C GLU A 20 -6.44 3.42 5.53
N LEU A 21 -5.40 3.48 4.69
CA LEU A 21 -5.18 2.48 3.65
C LEU A 21 -4.94 1.09 4.26
N LEU A 22 -4.16 1.02 5.35
CA LEU A 22 -3.93 -0.23 6.09
C LEU A 22 -5.24 -0.82 6.59
N GLN A 23 -6.07 -0.03 7.27
CA GLN A 23 -7.35 -0.51 7.81
C GLN A 23 -8.26 -1.08 6.71
N LEU A 24 -8.38 -0.38 5.58
CA LEU A 24 -9.17 -0.85 4.44
C LEU A 24 -8.66 -2.19 3.89
N VAL A 25 -7.34 -2.36 3.81
CA VAL A 25 -6.72 -3.61 3.35
C VAL A 25 -6.92 -4.72 4.38
N GLU A 26 -6.81 -4.43 5.67
CA GLU A 26 -7.05 -5.41 6.75
C GLU A 26 -8.49 -5.89 6.74
N ASP A 27 -9.46 -5.01 6.56
CA ASP A 27 -10.89 -5.36 6.48
C ASP A 27 -11.16 -6.32 5.31
N ILE A 28 -10.54 -6.07 4.15
CA ILE A 28 -10.67 -6.95 2.97
C ILE A 28 -9.95 -8.29 3.17
N THR A 29 -8.76 -8.28 3.78
CA THR A 29 -7.90 -9.47 3.88
C THR A 29 -8.15 -10.31 5.13
N GLY A 30 -9.00 -9.84 6.05
CA GLY A 30 -9.23 -10.44 7.36
C GLY A 30 -8.01 -10.30 8.27
N GLY A 31 -7.33 -9.14 8.23
CA GLY A 31 -6.14 -8.83 9.03
C GLY A 31 -4.85 -9.54 8.61
N ARG A 32 -4.84 -10.24 7.47
CA ARG A 32 -3.64 -10.95 6.98
C ARG A 32 -2.67 -10.04 6.23
N GLY A 33 -3.14 -8.91 5.73
CA GLY A 33 -2.40 -8.07 4.78
C GLY A 33 -2.28 -8.72 3.41
N VAL A 34 -1.70 -7.99 2.45
CA VAL A 34 -1.46 -8.52 1.10
C VAL A 34 -0.17 -9.33 1.04
N ALA A 35 -0.17 -10.43 0.29
CA ALA A 35 1.03 -11.25 0.08
C ALA A 35 2.02 -10.58 -0.89
N ALA A 36 1.52 -9.75 -1.80
CA ALA A 36 2.33 -9.04 -2.77
C ALA A 36 1.75 -7.67 -3.11
N ALA A 37 2.63 -6.74 -3.47
CA ALA A 37 2.29 -5.43 -4.03
C ALA A 37 3.18 -5.10 -5.22
N ILE A 38 2.65 -4.31 -6.16
CA ILE A 38 3.37 -3.79 -7.33
C ILE A 38 3.20 -2.28 -7.32
N ASP A 39 4.30 -1.54 -7.31
CA ASP A 39 4.25 -0.08 -7.18
C ASP A 39 5.19 0.64 -8.15
N PRO A 40 4.63 1.47 -9.04
CA PRO A 40 5.38 2.43 -9.85
C PRO A 40 5.46 3.83 -9.23
N VAL A 41 4.74 4.11 -8.13
CA VAL A 41 4.56 5.48 -7.62
C VAL A 41 5.66 5.86 -6.65
N GLY A 42 5.89 5.03 -5.64
CA GLY A 42 6.82 5.31 -4.56
C GLY A 42 6.39 6.44 -3.61
N GLY A 43 7.38 7.05 -2.96
CA GLY A 43 7.16 8.11 -1.97
C GLY A 43 6.28 7.68 -0.80
N PRO A 44 5.45 8.59 -0.25
CA PRO A 44 4.61 8.26 0.89
C PRO A 44 3.48 7.28 0.54
N LEU A 45 3.02 7.22 -0.72
CA LEU A 45 2.02 6.22 -1.12
C LEU A 45 2.63 4.83 -1.09
N GLY A 46 3.78 4.65 -1.72
CA GLY A 46 4.52 3.39 -1.68
C GLY A 46 4.84 2.97 -0.25
N SER A 47 5.16 3.93 0.63
CA SER A 47 5.38 3.68 2.06
C SER A 47 4.14 3.14 2.78
N ALA A 48 2.95 3.70 2.50
CA ALA A 48 1.68 3.19 3.03
C ALA A 48 1.35 1.79 2.48
N VAL A 49 1.64 1.53 1.21
CA VAL A 49 1.47 0.21 0.58
C VAL A 49 2.39 -0.85 1.22
N VAL A 50 3.64 -0.49 1.58
CA VAL A 50 4.51 -1.40 2.35
C VAL A 50 3.89 -1.78 3.69
N GLY A 51 3.24 -0.83 4.37
CA GLY A 51 2.51 -1.10 5.62
C GLY A 51 1.39 -2.11 5.47
N CYS A 52 0.82 -2.25 4.27
CA CYS A 52 -0.25 -3.20 3.97
C CYS A 52 0.25 -4.63 3.71
N LEU A 53 1.56 -4.86 3.61
CA LEU A 53 2.13 -6.19 3.40
C LEU A 53 1.88 -7.07 4.64
N GLY A 54 1.35 -8.26 4.39
CA GLY A 54 1.29 -9.31 5.40
C GLY A 54 2.68 -9.84 5.78
N ARG A 55 2.75 -10.67 6.82
CA ARG A 55 4.01 -11.29 7.25
C ARG A 55 4.65 -12.08 6.08
N GLY A 56 5.88 -11.72 5.73
CA GLY A 56 6.62 -12.34 4.63
C GLY A 56 6.17 -11.88 3.23
N GLY A 57 5.25 -10.92 3.16
CA GLY A 57 4.82 -10.28 1.93
C GLY A 57 5.95 -9.52 1.24
N ARG A 58 5.82 -9.33 -0.07
CA ARG A 58 6.87 -8.72 -0.91
C ARG A 58 6.29 -7.65 -1.81
N MET A 59 7.07 -6.61 -2.03
CA MET A 59 6.68 -5.55 -2.96
C MET A 59 7.70 -5.47 -4.09
N LEU A 60 7.20 -5.44 -5.33
CA LEU A 60 7.97 -5.07 -6.50
C LEU A 60 7.82 -3.57 -6.74
N CYS A 61 8.86 -2.83 -6.41
CA CYS A 61 8.98 -1.42 -6.79
C CYS A 61 9.74 -1.32 -8.12
N TYR A 62 9.16 -0.64 -9.11
CA TYR A 62 9.79 -0.47 -10.43
C TYR A 62 9.73 0.97 -10.97
N GLY A 63 9.27 1.92 -10.17
CA GLY A 63 9.20 3.34 -10.54
C GLY A 63 9.11 4.25 -9.33
N THR A 64 9.31 5.55 -9.58
CA THR A 64 9.24 6.63 -8.57
C THR A 64 8.54 7.84 -9.20
N LEU A 65 7.24 7.71 -9.49
CA LEU A 65 6.42 8.84 -9.97
C LEU A 65 6.36 9.99 -8.96
N ASP A 66 6.43 9.66 -7.67
CA ASP A 66 6.61 10.61 -6.58
C ASP A 66 8.09 10.67 -6.18
N GLU A 67 8.70 11.84 -6.30
CA GLU A 67 10.12 12.09 -6.01
C GLU A 67 10.40 12.22 -4.50
N ARG A 68 9.36 12.30 -3.66
CA ARG A 68 9.51 12.36 -2.21
C ARG A 68 10.08 11.04 -1.68
N PRO A 69 10.83 11.06 -0.56
CA PRO A 69 11.44 9.86 -0.02
C PRO A 69 10.41 8.86 0.51
N TRP A 70 10.84 7.60 0.59
CA TRP A 70 10.12 6.55 1.30
C TRP A 70 10.36 6.68 2.80
N ILE A 71 9.32 6.40 3.60
CA ILE A 71 9.40 6.43 5.06
C ILE A 71 8.87 5.11 5.59
N PHE A 72 9.77 4.26 6.04
CA PHE A 72 9.42 3.01 6.71
C PHE A 72 9.55 3.19 8.21
N ARG A 73 8.48 2.86 8.94
CA ARG A 73 8.56 2.71 10.40
C ARG A 73 8.83 1.24 10.68
N LEU A 74 9.92 0.97 11.37
CA LEU A 74 10.18 -0.35 11.94
C LEU A 74 9.23 -0.52 13.13
N ALA A 75 8.44 -1.59 13.13
CA ALA A 75 7.66 -1.96 14.30
C ALA A 75 8.65 -2.36 15.42
N SER A 76 8.62 -1.63 16.52
CA SER A 76 9.33 -1.93 17.77
C SER A 76 8.65 -3.05 18.55
#